data_AF-A0A0N0S616-F1
#
_entry.id   AF-A0A0N0S616-F1
#
_cell.length_a   1.000
_cell.length_b   1.000
_cell.length_c   1.000
_cell.angle_alpha   90.00
_cell.angle_beta   90.00
_cell.angle_gamma   90.00
#
_symmetry.space_group_name_H-M   'P 1'
#
loop_
_entity.id
_entity.type
_entity.pdbx_description
1 polymer ?
#
loop_
_entity_poly.entity_id
_entity_poly.type
_entity_poly.pdbx_seq_one_letter_code
_entity_poly.pdbx_strand_id
1 'polypeptide(L)'
;MEYEFHFVVDGIEVDDDKAVAIVHDTFDGVLTRHRGRHFLDVSESGVNAIDAAHRIVVRLRKSLPALRLLRTDPDLVGVSDIAERVDRSRQNVQQWVSGERRQDRLPFPDPEGIVGRSPVWRWGDVNAWLAQFGEGDDVHPPTREEALTIDFLLPKWQRTLDDGLPLVHFAPAESGDGQDEERETVQRLLEGTLTLPGALEWFAAFPVPRTERQRLTVVCAVLADRLSSVVSRIGHDEVWAVLAYQGAEDELRLQPVGTGQAPGAIPVSALGLGRDATVGDLLLVQTNGPDDSPVPPLTPVGLD
;
A
#
# COMPACT_ATOMS: atom_id res chain seq x y z
N MET A 1 7.03 -4.36 6.07
CA MET A 1 8.37 -4.11 5.52
C MET A 1 8.48 -2.62 5.31
N GLU A 2 9.62 -2.02 5.63
CA GLU A 2 9.83 -0.58 5.44
C GLU A 2 10.46 -0.34 4.08
N TYR A 3 9.88 0.58 3.32
CA TYR A 3 10.31 0.96 1.97
C TYR A 3 10.79 2.40 1.97
N GLU A 4 11.88 2.67 1.28
CA GLU A 4 12.43 4.01 1.11
C GLU A 4 12.11 4.57 -0.28
N PHE A 5 11.65 5.81 -0.33
CA PHE A 5 11.31 6.49 -1.57
C PHE A 5 12.12 7.77 -1.70
N HIS A 6 12.78 7.90 -2.86
CA HIS A 6 13.30 9.17 -3.33
C HIS A 6 12.33 9.72 -4.39
N PHE A 7 11.61 10.79 -4.07
CA PHE A 7 10.67 11.42 -5.00
C PHE A 7 11.22 12.72 -5.55
N VAL A 8 11.00 12.99 -6.84
CA VAL A 8 11.06 14.36 -7.36
C VAL A 8 9.75 15.06 -7.05
N VAL A 9 9.84 16.23 -6.44
CA VAL A 9 8.67 16.94 -5.90
C VAL A 9 8.59 18.39 -6.37
N ASP A 10 7.38 18.95 -6.25
CA ASP A 10 7.07 20.35 -6.51
C ASP A 10 6.08 20.91 -5.47
N GLY A 11 5.88 22.22 -5.43
CA GLY A 11 4.92 22.90 -4.55
C GLY A 11 5.38 23.10 -3.10
N ILE A 12 6.60 22.67 -2.76
CA ILE A 12 7.29 22.98 -1.51
C ILE A 12 8.74 23.38 -1.80
N GLU A 13 9.30 24.26 -0.97
CA GLU A 13 10.67 24.75 -1.09
C GLU A 13 11.51 24.38 0.14
N VAL A 14 12.82 24.23 -0.05
CA VAL A 14 13.78 23.97 1.05
C VAL A 14 13.92 25.15 2.00
N ASP A 15 13.50 26.34 1.58
CA ASP A 15 13.56 27.57 2.37
C ASP A 15 12.24 27.81 3.14
N ASP A 16 11.24 26.91 3.00
CA ASP A 16 10.04 26.89 3.83
C ASP A 16 10.29 26.10 5.11
N ASP A 17 10.70 26.81 6.17
CA ASP A 17 10.98 26.23 7.49
C ASP A 17 9.85 25.32 8.02
N LYS A 18 8.58 25.64 7.70
CA LYS A 18 7.45 24.80 8.15
C LYS A 18 7.39 23.50 7.39
N ALA A 19 7.57 23.54 6.06
CA ALA A 19 7.58 22.34 5.24
C ALA A 19 8.75 21.43 5.64
N VAL A 20 9.94 22.00 5.83
CA VAL A 20 11.13 21.27 6.29
C VAL A 20 10.91 20.63 7.66
N ALA A 21 10.35 21.37 8.62
CA ALA A 21 10.03 20.83 9.94
C ALA A 21 9.02 19.68 9.87
N ILE A 22 7.98 19.79 9.05
CA ILE A 22 7.00 18.69 8.88
C ILE A 22 7.67 17.46 8.26
N VAL A 23 8.48 17.63 7.21
CA VAL A 23 9.21 16.53 6.55
C VAL A 23 10.10 15.79 7.54
N HIS A 24 10.90 16.54 8.32
CA HIS A 24 11.80 15.95 9.31
C HIS A 24 11.02 15.32 10.48
N ASP A 25 10.16 16.09 11.16
CA ASP A 25 9.56 15.67 12.43
C ASP A 25 8.46 14.61 12.28
N THR A 26 7.76 14.59 11.13
CA THR A 26 6.60 13.69 10.91
C THR A 26 6.93 12.47 10.05
N PHE A 27 7.92 12.59 9.16
CA PHE A 27 8.25 11.56 8.17
C PHE A 27 9.67 11.04 8.28
N ASP A 28 10.47 11.53 9.24
CA ASP A 28 11.92 11.27 9.32
C ASP A 28 12.61 11.49 7.95
N GLY A 29 12.07 12.44 7.19
CA GLY A 29 12.41 12.65 5.80
C GLY A 29 13.41 13.76 5.61
N VAL A 30 13.96 13.85 4.39
CA VAL A 30 14.89 14.91 4.00
C VAL A 30 14.39 15.58 2.72
N LEU A 31 14.25 16.90 2.75
CA LEU A 31 13.96 17.71 1.58
C LEU A 31 15.27 18.34 1.06
N THR A 32 15.64 18.04 -0.17
CA THR A 32 16.85 18.59 -0.81
C THR A 32 16.52 19.35 -2.09
N ARG A 33 17.43 20.22 -2.53
CA ARG A 33 17.33 20.96 -3.79
C ARG A 33 18.58 20.76 -4.61
N HIS A 34 18.42 20.28 -5.85
CA HIS A 34 19.52 20.13 -6.79
C HIS A 34 19.14 20.68 -8.17
N ARG A 35 19.92 21.64 -8.67
CA ARG A 35 19.72 22.32 -9.98
C ARG A 35 18.29 22.81 -10.22
N GLY A 36 17.66 23.36 -9.18
CA GLY A 36 16.31 23.92 -9.26
C GLY A 36 15.18 22.90 -9.16
N ARG A 37 15.47 21.62 -8.91
CA ARG A 37 14.46 20.61 -8.57
C ARG A 37 14.55 20.24 -7.10
N HIS A 38 13.40 19.93 -6.52
CA HIS A 38 13.29 19.45 -5.15
C HIS A 38 13.17 17.93 -5.13
N PHE A 39 13.81 17.31 -4.15
CA PHE A 39 13.77 15.88 -3.93
C PHE A 39 13.39 15.62 -2.48
N LEU A 40 12.56 14.61 -2.27
CA LEU A 40 12.05 14.21 -0.98
C LEU A 40 12.43 12.75 -0.72
N ASP A 41 13.26 12.54 0.29
CA ASP A 41 13.58 11.24 0.86
C ASP A 41 12.61 10.95 2.01
N VAL A 42 11.89 9.83 1.96
CA VAL A 42 10.96 9.39 3.00
C VAL A 42 10.90 7.87 3.05
N SER A 43 10.62 7.30 4.23
CA SER A 43 10.30 5.89 4.37
C SER A 43 8.83 5.69 4.72
N GLU A 44 8.29 4.54 4.34
CA GLU A 44 6.95 4.12 4.75
C GLU A 44 6.84 2.60 4.83
N SER A 45 6.07 2.12 5.80
CA SER A 45 5.80 0.71 5.95
C SER A 45 4.63 0.25 5.09
N GLY A 46 4.80 -0.89 4.41
CA GLY A 46 3.75 -1.51 3.61
C GLY A 46 3.90 -3.02 3.50
N VAL A 47 2.88 -3.65 2.92
CA VAL A 47 2.94 -5.07 2.51
C VAL A 47 3.74 -5.27 1.23
N ASN A 48 3.80 -4.24 0.39
CA ASN A 48 4.65 -4.12 -0.80
C ASN A 48 4.97 -2.64 -1.07
N ALA A 49 5.85 -2.36 -2.03
CA ALA A 49 6.27 -0.99 -2.34
C ALA A 49 5.10 -0.10 -2.82
N ILE A 50 4.14 -0.66 -3.57
CA ILE A 50 2.97 0.09 -4.06
C ILE A 50 2.06 0.48 -2.88
N ASP A 51 1.86 -0.41 -1.92
CA ASP A 51 1.08 -0.14 -0.71
C ASP A 51 1.74 0.94 0.15
N ALA A 52 3.06 0.83 0.37
CA ALA A 52 3.83 1.84 1.09
C ALA A 52 3.78 3.21 0.37
N ALA A 53 3.93 3.23 -0.96
CA ALA A 53 3.78 4.44 -1.76
C ALA A 53 2.36 5.04 -1.63
N HIS A 54 1.33 4.20 -1.65
CA HIS A 54 -0.06 4.63 -1.49
C HIS A 54 -0.31 5.27 -0.12
N ARG A 55 0.27 4.70 0.95
CA ARG A 55 0.19 5.25 2.33
C ARG A 55 0.91 6.59 2.43
N ILE A 56 2.16 6.68 1.96
CA ILE A 56 2.97 7.89 2.11
C ILE A 56 2.38 9.06 1.31
N VAL A 57 1.82 8.80 0.11
CA VAL A 57 1.12 9.81 -0.69
C VAL A 57 -0.03 10.45 0.09
N VAL A 58 -0.84 9.63 0.79
CA VAL A 58 -1.96 10.11 1.60
C VAL A 58 -1.48 10.92 2.79
N ARG A 59 -0.51 10.40 3.56
CA ARG A 59 0.01 11.10 4.74
C ARG A 59 0.70 12.42 4.37
N LEU A 60 1.48 12.44 3.29
CA LEU A 60 2.12 13.63 2.75
C LEU A 60 1.08 14.66 2.31
N ARG A 61 0.02 14.26 1.58
CA ARG A 61 -1.04 15.18 1.16
C ARG A 61 -1.80 15.81 2.33
N LYS A 62 -1.98 15.08 3.43
CA LYS A 62 -2.61 15.56 4.67
C LYS A 62 -1.75 16.61 5.38
N SER A 63 -0.44 16.38 5.44
CA SER A 63 0.49 17.22 6.20
C SER A 63 1.04 18.40 5.39
N LEU A 64 1.17 18.22 4.08
CA LEU A 64 1.71 19.18 3.12
C LEU A 64 0.76 19.31 1.90
N PRO A 65 -0.35 20.08 2.01
CA PRO A 65 -1.37 20.15 0.97
C PRO A 65 -0.89 20.68 -0.39
N ALA A 66 0.19 21.46 -0.41
CA ALA A 66 0.77 22.03 -1.63
C ALA A 66 1.78 21.09 -2.32
N LEU A 67 2.28 20.06 -1.61
CA LEU A 67 3.27 19.12 -2.12
C LEU A 67 2.70 18.30 -3.28
N ARG A 68 3.44 18.24 -4.38
CA ARG A 68 3.19 17.39 -5.54
C ARG A 68 4.31 16.40 -5.73
N LEU A 69 3.97 15.12 -5.78
CA LEU A 69 4.90 14.04 -6.11
C LEU A 69 4.90 13.85 -7.63
N LEU A 70 6.02 14.10 -8.30
CA LEU A 70 6.08 14.06 -9.76
C LEU A 70 6.40 12.67 -10.28
N ARG A 71 7.40 12.01 -9.67
CA ARG A 71 7.86 10.65 -9.95
C ARG A 71 8.83 10.21 -8.87
N THR A 72 9.08 8.91 -8.79
CA THR A 72 10.25 8.33 -8.14
C THR A 72 11.52 8.71 -8.92
N ASP A 73 12.61 8.90 -8.20
CA ASP A 73 13.93 9.13 -8.76
C ASP A 73 14.82 7.92 -8.42
N PRO A 74 15.35 7.20 -9.42
CA PRO A 74 16.10 5.99 -9.16
C PRO A 74 17.48 6.28 -8.55
N ASP A 75 17.81 5.53 -7.51
CA ASP A 75 19.20 5.38 -7.05
C ASP A 75 19.98 4.52 -8.06
N LEU A 76 20.77 5.19 -8.91
CA LEU A 76 21.56 4.55 -9.95
C LEU A 76 22.99 4.27 -9.47
N VAL A 77 23.38 3.01 -9.54
CA VAL A 77 24.67 2.51 -9.06
C VAL A 77 25.49 1.88 -10.18
N GLY A 78 26.81 2.06 -10.11
CA GLY A 78 27.77 1.28 -10.87
C GLY A 78 28.37 0.13 -10.05
N VAL A 79 29.25 -0.64 -10.69
CA VAL A 79 29.98 -1.76 -10.04
C VAL A 79 30.71 -1.34 -8.77
N SER A 80 31.28 -0.13 -8.74
CA SER A 80 32.03 0.36 -7.58
C SER A 80 31.11 0.63 -6.40
N ASP A 81 29.96 1.28 -6.66
CA ASP A 81 29.01 1.67 -5.63
C ASP A 81 28.36 0.41 -5.02
N ILE A 82 28.02 -0.57 -5.86
CA ILE A 82 27.53 -1.88 -5.41
C ILE A 82 28.58 -2.56 -4.53
N ALA A 83 29.83 -2.63 -4.99
CA ALA A 83 30.91 -3.29 -4.26
C ALA A 83 31.14 -2.65 -2.88
N GLU A 84 31.08 -1.33 -2.80
CA GLU A 84 31.20 -0.57 -1.55
C GLU A 84 30.01 -0.84 -0.60
N ARG A 85 28.77 -0.76 -1.11
CA ARG A 85 27.57 -0.94 -0.28
C ARG A 85 27.44 -2.32 0.35
N VAL A 86 27.84 -3.39 -0.36
CA VAL A 86 27.77 -4.76 0.17
C VAL A 86 29.07 -5.28 0.79
N ASP A 87 30.09 -4.42 0.95
CA ASP A 87 31.42 -4.79 1.45
C ASP A 87 32.02 -6.00 0.67
N ARG A 88 32.12 -5.84 -0.65
CA ARG A 88 32.70 -6.82 -1.59
C ARG A 88 33.72 -6.17 -2.52
N SER A 89 34.56 -6.99 -3.15
CA SER A 89 35.47 -6.48 -4.17
C SER A 89 34.73 -6.19 -5.48
N ARG A 90 35.20 -5.19 -6.23
CA ARG A 90 34.69 -4.89 -7.59
C ARG A 90 34.76 -6.10 -8.52
N GLN A 91 35.78 -6.95 -8.35
CA GLN A 91 35.92 -8.20 -9.11
C GLN A 91 34.78 -9.19 -8.79
N ASN A 92 34.35 -9.30 -7.52
CA ASN A 92 33.21 -10.14 -7.16
C ASN A 92 31.93 -9.64 -7.85
N VAL A 93 31.68 -8.34 -7.82
CA VAL A 93 30.49 -7.74 -8.48
C VAL A 93 30.55 -7.95 -9.99
N GLN A 94 31.73 -7.80 -10.62
CA GLN A 94 31.88 -8.08 -12.05
C GLN A 94 31.55 -9.54 -12.41
N GLN A 95 31.91 -10.50 -11.55
CA GLN A 95 31.56 -11.92 -11.75
C GLN A 95 30.06 -12.19 -11.61
N TRP A 96 29.35 -11.41 -10.80
CA TRP A 96 27.88 -11.47 -10.75
C TRP A 96 27.29 -10.94 -12.05
N VAL A 97 27.74 -9.77 -12.50
CA VAL A 97 27.28 -9.12 -13.73
C VAL A 97 27.56 -9.97 -14.98
N SER A 98 28.70 -10.66 -15.05
CA SER A 98 29.03 -11.54 -16.18
C SER A 98 28.32 -12.89 -16.15
N GLY A 99 27.56 -13.18 -15.08
CA GLY A 99 26.92 -14.47 -14.88
C GLY A 99 27.93 -15.60 -14.65
N GLU A 100 29.18 -15.31 -14.29
CA GLU A 100 30.20 -16.33 -13.98
C GLU A 100 29.97 -16.98 -12.60
N ARG A 101 29.19 -16.33 -11.73
CA ARG A 101 28.75 -16.86 -10.43
C ARG A 101 27.22 -16.94 -10.37
N ARG A 102 26.70 -17.93 -9.63
CA ARG A 102 25.26 -18.14 -9.35
C ARG A 102 24.42 -18.47 -10.59
N GLN A 103 25.02 -19.20 -11.55
CA GLN A 103 24.37 -19.64 -12.80
C GLN A 103 23.18 -20.59 -12.60
N ASP A 104 23.12 -21.26 -11.44
CA ASP A 104 22.02 -22.13 -11.04
C ASP A 104 20.82 -21.36 -10.48
N ARG A 105 20.90 -20.03 -10.39
CA ARG A 105 19.88 -19.15 -9.81
C ARG A 105 19.48 -18.02 -10.75
N LEU A 106 18.63 -17.11 -10.27
CA LEU A 106 18.20 -15.94 -11.00
C LEU A 106 19.43 -15.10 -11.43
N PRO A 107 19.49 -14.67 -12.71
CA PRO A 107 20.59 -13.87 -13.22
C PRO A 107 20.65 -12.53 -12.50
N PHE A 108 21.85 -11.94 -12.47
CA PHE A 108 22.01 -10.55 -12.03
C PHE A 108 21.14 -9.63 -12.90
N PRO A 109 20.50 -8.59 -12.33
CA PRO A 109 19.58 -7.74 -13.08
C PRO A 109 20.26 -7.07 -14.29
N ASP A 110 19.48 -6.86 -15.34
CA ASP A 110 19.90 -6.10 -16.51
C ASP A 110 20.20 -4.64 -16.13
N PRO A 111 21.19 -3.99 -16.78
CA PRO A 111 21.48 -2.59 -16.51
C PRO A 111 20.32 -1.68 -16.96
N GLU A 112 20.01 -0.67 -16.15
CA GLU A 112 19.04 0.38 -16.47
C GLU A 112 19.49 1.20 -17.68
N GLY A 113 20.81 1.36 -17.83
CA GLY A 113 21.38 2.08 -18.96
C GLY A 113 22.91 2.15 -18.92
N ILE A 114 23.45 3.03 -19.76
CA ILE A 114 24.90 3.28 -19.86
C ILE A 114 25.16 4.75 -19.58
N VAL A 115 25.98 5.03 -18.56
CA VAL A 115 26.46 6.38 -18.25
C VAL A 115 27.91 6.49 -18.73
N GLY A 116 28.12 7.30 -19.76
CA GLY A 116 29.40 7.39 -20.46
C GLY A 116 29.75 6.08 -21.17
N ARG A 117 30.55 5.22 -20.53
CA ARG A 117 30.95 3.90 -21.04
C ARG A 117 30.66 2.76 -20.05
N SER A 118 30.05 3.08 -18.92
CA SER A 118 29.83 2.12 -17.85
C SER A 118 28.34 1.83 -17.70
N PRO A 119 27.93 0.56 -17.64
CA PRO A 119 26.57 0.22 -17.28
C PRO A 119 26.26 0.70 -15.86
N VAL A 120 25.00 1.06 -15.64
CA VAL A 120 24.44 1.41 -14.34
C VAL A 120 23.17 0.59 -14.09
N TRP A 121 22.90 0.31 -12.84
CA TRP A 121 21.75 -0.45 -12.37
C TRP A 121 20.94 0.39 -11.39
N ARG A 122 19.66 0.06 -11.20
CA ARG A 122 18.89 0.57 -10.07
C ARG A 122 19.26 -0.22 -8.82
N TRP A 123 19.52 0.49 -7.73
CA TRP A 123 19.83 -0.16 -6.46
C TRP A 123 18.70 -1.10 -6.00
N GLY A 124 17.43 -0.70 -6.18
CA GLY A 124 16.27 -1.55 -5.82
C GLY A 124 16.30 -2.94 -6.48
N ASP A 125 16.65 -3.03 -7.77
CA ASP A 125 16.73 -4.32 -8.47
C ASP A 125 17.93 -5.15 -7.99
N VAL A 126 19.08 -4.50 -7.77
CA VAL A 126 20.30 -5.15 -7.26
C VAL A 126 20.07 -5.66 -5.85
N ASN A 127 19.43 -4.86 -5.00
CA ASN A 127 19.17 -5.21 -3.61
C ASN A 127 18.14 -6.34 -3.50
N ALA A 128 17.06 -6.29 -4.29
CA ALA A 128 16.09 -7.37 -4.39
C ALA A 128 16.73 -8.69 -4.88
N TRP A 129 17.71 -8.62 -5.78
CA TRP A 129 18.50 -9.80 -6.18
C TRP A 129 19.39 -10.31 -5.04
N LEU A 130 20.11 -9.42 -4.35
CA LEU A 130 21.00 -9.76 -3.23
C LEU A 130 20.27 -10.33 -2.02
N ALA A 131 19.06 -9.84 -1.71
CA ALA A 131 18.23 -10.30 -0.60
C ALA A 131 17.91 -11.81 -0.69
N GLN A 132 17.82 -12.36 -1.90
CA GLN A 132 17.61 -13.80 -2.13
C GLN A 132 18.78 -14.68 -1.63
N PHE A 133 19.91 -14.04 -1.32
CA PHE A 133 21.12 -14.68 -0.79
C PHE A 133 21.43 -14.26 0.64
N GLY A 134 20.57 -13.42 1.26
CA GLY A 134 20.82 -12.82 2.57
C GLY A 134 21.99 -11.82 2.56
N GLU A 135 22.24 -11.18 1.42
CA GLU A 135 23.33 -10.20 1.24
C GLU A 135 22.82 -8.80 0.82
N GLY A 136 21.51 -8.56 0.87
CA GLY A 136 20.93 -7.24 0.67
C GLY A 136 21.18 -6.33 1.88
N ASP A 137 21.01 -5.02 1.70
CA ASP A 137 20.84 -4.11 2.82
C ASP A 137 19.40 -4.19 3.37
N ASP A 138 19.18 -3.71 4.59
CA ASP A 138 17.85 -3.67 5.22
C ASP A 138 16.94 -2.56 4.64
N VAL A 139 17.41 -1.89 3.59
CA VAL A 139 16.71 -0.80 2.92
C VAL A 139 15.95 -1.37 1.72
N HIS A 140 14.70 -0.97 1.51
CA HIS A 140 13.89 -1.49 0.41
C HIS A 140 13.45 -0.37 -0.53
N PRO A 141 14.34 0.09 -1.43
CA PRO A 141 13.93 0.99 -2.49
C PRO A 141 13.11 0.20 -3.53
N PRO A 142 12.10 0.82 -4.17
CA PRO A 142 11.33 0.16 -5.21
C PRO A 142 12.19 -0.40 -6.33
N THR A 143 11.90 -1.62 -6.75
CA THR A 143 12.40 -2.18 -8.01
C THR A 143 11.93 -1.33 -9.19
N ARG A 144 12.52 -1.54 -10.37
CA ARG A 144 12.13 -0.82 -11.59
C ARG A 144 10.64 -0.94 -11.90
N GLU A 145 10.08 -2.15 -11.77
CA GLU A 145 8.68 -2.42 -12.07
C GLU A 145 7.73 -1.75 -11.07
N GLU A 146 8.08 -1.79 -9.78
CA GLU A 146 7.34 -1.11 -8.73
C GLU A 146 7.39 0.41 -8.91
N ALA A 147 8.57 0.98 -9.17
CA ALA A 147 8.76 2.40 -9.44
C ALA A 147 7.92 2.89 -10.64
N LEU A 148 7.90 2.13 -11.74
CA LEU A 148 7.07 2.45 -12.91
C LEU A 148 5.58 2.41 -12.58
N THR A 149 5.16 1.42 -11.79
CA THR A 149 3.76 1.30 -11.35
C THR A 149 3.37 2.49 -10.47
N ILE A 150 4.22 2.87 -9.52
CA ILE A 150 4.02 4.04 -8.65
C ILE A 150 3.94 5.32 -9.50
N ASP A 151 4.90 5.56 -10.37
CA ASP A 151 4.94 6.72 -11.26
C ASP A 151 3.69 6.84 -12.14
N PHE A 152 3.21 5.71 -12.66
CA PHE A 152 1.99 5.65 -13.45
C PHE A 152 0.75 6.01 -12.62
N LEU A 153 0.68 5.57 -11.35
CA LEU A 153 -0.48 5.78 -10.48
C LEU A 153 -0.49 7.16 -9.79
N LEU A 154 0.68 7.76 -9.55
CA LEU A 154 0.84 9.03 -8.83
C LEU A 154 -0.08 10.17 -9.34
N PRO A 155 -0.21 10.44 -10.65
CA PRO A 155 -1.09 11.49 -11.14
C PRO A 155 -2.58 11.20 -10.93
N LYS A 156 -2.98 9.91 -10.91
CA LYS A 156 -4.37 9.51 -10.61
C LYS A 156 -4.65 9.70 -9.13
N TRP A 157 -3.77 9.20 -8.27
CA TRP A 157 -3.89 9.34 -6.81
C TRP A 157 -4.00 10.80 -6.38
N GLN A 158 -3.11 11.66 -6.86
CA GLN A 158 -3.14 13.08 -6.49
C GLN A 158 -4.41 13.80 -6.93
N ARG A 159 -4.96 13.47 -8.12
CA ARG A 159 -6.25 14.02 -8.58
C ARG A 159 -7.41 13.56 -7.71
N THR A 160 -7.48 12.26 -7.41
CA THR A 160 -8.52 11.71 -6.52
C THR A 160 -8.50 12.39 -5.15
N LEU A 161 -7.32 12.62 -4.58
CA LEU A 161 -7.17 13.34 -3.31
C LEU A 161 -7.55 14.83 -3.42
N ASP A 162 -7.25 15.48 -4.55
CA ASP A 162 -7.65 16.87 -4.79
C ASP A 162 -9.16 17.04 -4.91
N ASP A 163 -9.84 16.03 -5.46
CA ASP A 163 -11.31 15.95 -5.52
C ASP A 163 -11.93 15.62 -4.15
N GLY A 164 -11.10 15.41 -3.11
CA GLY A 164 -11.52 15.07 -1.76
C GLY A 164 -12.04 13.62 -1.62
N LEU A 165 -11.74 12.77 -2.60
CA LEU A 165 -12.14 11.37 -2.62
C LEU A 165 -11.05 10.48 -1.98
N PRO A 166 -11.44 9.36 -1.32
CA PRO A 166 -10.48 8.40 -0.80
C PRO A 166 -9.69 7.72 -1.92
N LEU A 167 -8.42 7.44 -1.67
CA LEU A 167 -7.71 6.43 -2.43
C LEU A 167 -8.11 5.04 -1.94
N VAL A 168 -8.61 4.20 -2.85
CA VAL A 168 -9.06 2.84 -2.53
C VAL A 168 -7.88 1.87 -2.64
N HIS A 169 -7.61 1.16 -1.56
CA HIS A 169 -6.65 0.06 -1.50
C HIS A 169 -7.40 -1.25 -1.30
N PHE A 170 -7.14 -2.25 -2.14
CA PHE A 170 -7.72 -3.59 -1.98
C PHE A 170 -6.74 -4.51 -1.28
N ALA A 171 -7.23 -5.25 -0.29
CA ALA A 171 -6.46 -6.28 0.41
C ALA A 171 -7.27 -7.58 0.46
N PRO A 172 -6.71 -8.74 0.07
CA PRO A 172 -7.38 -10.02 0.30
C PRO A 172 -7.39 -10.33 1.80
N ALA A 173 -8.48 -10.88 2.35
CA ALA A 173 -8.55 -11.19 3.79
C ALA A 173 -7.49 -12.23 4.20
N GLU A 174 -7.30 -13.27 3.40
CA GLU A 174 -6.27 -14.29 3.55
C GLU A 174 -5.56 -14.53 2.21
N SER A 175 -4.41 -15.19 2.21
CA SER A 175 -3.66 -15.47 0.98
C SER A 175 -2.97 -16.83 1.08
N GLY A 176 -2.99 -17.60 -0.02
CA GLY A 176 -2.34 -18.91 -0.07
C GLY A 176 -3.11 -20.03 0.63
N ASP A 177 -4.40 -19.84 0.87
CA ASP A 177 -5.35 -20.82 1.43
C ASP A 177 -6.11 -21.61 0.35
N GLY A 178 -5.87 -21.30 -0.94
CA GLY A 178 -6.54 -21.91 -2.08
C GLY A 178 -7.85 -21.22 -2.49
N GLN A 179 -8.24 -20.11 -1.84
CA GLN A 179 -9.42 -19.31 -2.18
C GLN A 179 -9.07 -17.96 -2.84
N ASP A 180 -7.82 -17.80 -3.29
CA ASP A 180 -7.33 -16.55 -3.90
C ASP A 180 -8.17 -16.14 -5.13
N GLU A 181 -8.56 -17.09 -6.00
CA GLU A 181 -9.38 -16.82 -7.20
C GLU A 181 -10.78 -16.28 -6.86
N GLU A 182 -11.37 -16.73 -5.76
CA GLU A 182 -12.69 -16.30 -5.29
C GLU A 182 -12.60 -14.84 -4.78
N ARG A 183 -11.56 -14.51 -4.01
CA ARG A 183 -11.29 -13.14 -3.54
C ARG A 183 -10.98 -12.19 -4.68
N GLU A 184 -10.19 -12.63 -5.67
CA GLU A 184 -9.93 -11.87 -6.89
C GLU A 184 -11.22 -11.60 -7.68
N THR A 185 -12.18 -12.54 -7.65
CA THR A 185 -13.49 -12.34 -8.27
C THR A 185 -14.27 -11.24 -7.56
N VAL A 186 -14.29 -11.24 -6.22
CA VAL A 186 -14.85 -10.14 -5.42
C VAL A 186 -14.18 -8.81 -5.75
N GLN A 187 -12.85 -8.78 -5.82
CA GLN A 187 -12.10 -7.58 -6.17
C GLN A 187 -12.47 -7.06 -7.56
N ARG A 188 -12.52 -7.92 -8.59
CA ARG A 188 -12.89 -7.53 -9.96
C ARG A 188 -14.31 -6.96 -10.04
N LEU A 189 -15.27 -7.55 -9.32
CA LEU A 189 -16.64 -7.02 -9.23
C LEU A 189 -16.67 -5.62 -8.59
N LEU A 190 -15.90 -5.44 -7.52
CA LEU A 190 -15.78 -4.17 -6.84
C LEU A 190 -15.10 -3.11 -7.69
N GLU A 191 -13.99 -3.45 -8.38
CA GLU A 191 -13.33 -2.55 -9.32
C GLU A 191 -14.29 -2.09 -10.42
N GLY A 192 -15.07 -3.02 -10.99
CA GLY A 192 -16.13 -2.70 -11.94
C GLY A 192 -17.17 -1.74 -11.37
N THR A 193 -17.57 -1.95 -10.10
CA THR A 193 -18.52 -1.08 -9.40
C THR A 193 -17.96 0.34 -9.19
N LEU A 194 -16.66 0.46 -8.86
CA LEU A 194 -16.00 1.75 -8.67
C LEU A 194 -15.81 2.55 -9.96
N THR A 195 -15.92 1.92 -11.13
CA THR A 195 -15.94 2.64 -12.41
C THR A 195 -17.27 3.36 -12.65
N LEU A 196 -18.33 3.03 -11.91
CA LEU A 196 -19.62 3.69 -12.03
C LEU A 196 -19.55 5.12 -11.46
N PRO A 197 -20.13 6.13 -12.13
CA PRO A 197 -20.21 7.48 -11.59
C PRO A 197 -20.90 7.51 -10.22
N GLY A 198 -20.33 8.20 -9.24
CA GLY A 198 -20.93 8.31 -7.90
C GLY A 198 -20.53 7.19 -6.93
N ALA A 199 -19.80 6.16 -7.38
CA ALA A 199 -19.46 5.02 -6.54
C ALA A 199 -18.56 5.42 -5.35
N LEU A 200 -17.51 6.21 -5.60
CA LEU A 200 -16.61 6.69 -4.54
C LEU A 200 -17.30 7.63 -3.57
N GLU A 201 -18.26 8.42 -4.03
CA GLU A 201 -19.08 9.30 -3.21
C GLU A 201 -19.98 8.48 -2.27
N TRP A 202 -20.48 7.34 -2.73
CA TRP A 202 -21.21 6.39 -1.90
C TRP A 202 -20.31 5.77 -0.82
N PHE A 203 -19.07 5.39 -1.15
CA PHE A 203 -18.09 4.98 -0.14
C PHE A 203 -17.75 6.11 0.85
N ALA A 204 -17.63 7.34 0.37
CA ALA A 204 -17.39 8.51 1.21
C ALA A 204 -18.60 8.85 2.12
N ALA A 205 -19.80 8.34 1.81
CA ALA A 205 -20.98 8.51 2.64
C ALA A 205 -21.03 7.57 3.85
N PHE A 206 -20.15 6.54 3.93
CA PHE A 206 -20.08 5.67 5.09
C PHE A 206 -19.79 6.47 6.37
N PRO A 207 -20.33 6.06 7.54
CA PRO A 207 -20.17 6.75 8.82
C PRO A 207 -18.77 6.55 9.44
N VAL A 208 -17.73 6.59 8.61
CA VAL A 208 -16.32 6.57 9.01
C VAL A 208 -15.86 8.01 9.28
N PRO A 209 -15.08 8.29 10.34
CA PRO A 209 -14.56 9.63 10.62
C PRO A 209 -13.81 10.23 9.43
N ARG A 210 -14.09 11.50 9.10
CA ARG A 210 -13.52 12.18 7.92
C ARG A 210 -11.99 12.25 7.91
N THR A 211 -11.35 12.23 9.07
CA THR A 211 -9.89 12.23 9.23
C THR A 211 -9.21 10.98 8.70
N GLU A 212 -9.97 9.89 8.56
CA GLU A 212 -9.54 8.57 8.07
C GLU A 212 -9.91 8.33 6.59
N ARG A 213 -10.58 9.29 5.93
CA ARG A 213 -11.18 9.07 4.60
C ARG A 213 -10.25 9.32 3.41
N GLN A 214 -8.96 9.59 3.61
CA GLN A 214 -8.06 9.81 2.47
C GLN A 214 -7.51 8.50 1.91
N ARG A 215 -7.52 7.43 2.70
CA ARG A 215 -7.27 6.05 2.27
C ARG A 215 -8.42 5.17 2.75
N LEU A 216 -8.97 4.38 1.85
CA LEU A 216 -10.02 3.43 2.15
C LEU A 216 -9.51 2.03 1.84
N THR A 217 -9.18 1.27 2.87
CA THR A 217 -8.87 -0.15 2.73
C THR A 217 -10.16 -0.93 2.55
N VAL A 218 -10.26 -1.67 1.45
CA VAL A 218 -11.34 -2.61 1.18
C VAL A 218 -10.80 -4.02 1.23
N VAL A 219 -11.28 -4.80 2.20
CA VAL A 219 -10.87 -6.18 2.39
C VAL A 219 -11.78 -7.10 1.58
N CYS A 220 -11.22 -7.75 0.56
CA CYS A 220 -11.91 -8.72 -0.27
C CYS A 220 -11.89 -10.10 0.39
N ALA A 221 -13.07 -10.62 0.69
CA ALA A 221 -13.28 -11.82 1.47
C ALA A 221 -14.30 -12.76 0.84
N VAL A 222 -14.18 -14.03 1.18
CA VAL A 222 -15.19 -15.07 0.96
C VAL A 222 -15.91 -15.36 2.28
N LEU A 223 -17.00 -16.12 2.21
CA LEU A 223 -17.80 -16.40 3.41
C LEU A 223 -17.03 -17.23 4.47
N ALA A 224 -16.00 -18.00 4.06
CA ALA A 224 -15.22 -18.86 4.95
C ALA A 224 -14.16 -18.11 5.79
N ASP A 225 -13.58 -17.02 5.26
CA ASP A 225 -13.67 -15.72 5.94
C ASP A 225 -13.53 -15.66 7.44
N ARG A 226 -12.41 -16.00 8.11
CA ARG A 226 -12.31 -15.58 9.52
C ARG A 226 -12.34 -14.06 9.65
N LEU A 227 -13.20 -13.56 10.54
CA LEU A 227 -13.26 -12.12 10.81
C LEU A 227 -11.91 -11.60 11.35
N SER A 228 -11.18 -12.41 12.13
CA SER A 228 -9.82 -12.05 12.57
C SER A 228 -8.85 -11.81 11.41
N SER A 229 -8.95 -12.59 10.32
CA SER A 229 -8.13 -12.39 9.12
C SER A 229 -8.47 -11.05 8.46
N VAL A 230 -9.75 -10.67 8.42
CA VAL A 230 -10.20 -9.35 7.93
C VAL A 230 -9.61 -8.21 8.75
N VAL A 231 -9.63 -8.29 10.09
CA VAL A 231 -9.05 -7.23 10.96
C VAL A 231 -7.57 -7.04 10.70
N SER A 232 -6.85 -8.16 10.52
CA SER A 232 -5.40 -8.11 10.34
C SER A 232 -4.98 -7.33 9.09
N ARG A 233 -5.92 -7.09 8.16
CA ARG A 233 -5.71 -6.28 6.96
C ARG A 233 -5.97 -4.80 7.15
N ILE A 234 -6.67 -4.40 8.22
CA ILE A 234 -6.81 -3.00 8.59
C ILE A 234 -5.42 -2.53 9.03
N GLY A 235 -4.84 -1.56 8.30
CA GLY A 235 -3.47 -1.12 8.56
C GLY A 235 -3.28 -0.64 9.99
N HIS A 236 -2.04 -0.66 10.50
CA HIS A 236 -1.69 -0.16 11.85
C HIS A 236 -2.28 1.23 12.15
N ASP A 237 -2.24 2.13 11.17
CA ASP A 237 -2.72 3.51 11.30
C ASP A 237 -4.21 3.68 10.97
N GLU A 238 -4.88 2.60 10.60
CA GLU A 238 -6.29 2.57 10.23
C GLU A 238 -7.08 1.86 11.33
N VAL A 239 -8.23 2.43 11.70
CA VAL A 239 -9.17 1.76 12.61
C VAL A 239 -10.43 1.28 11.89
N TRP A 240 -10.54 1.58 10.59
CA TRP A 240 -11.69 1.30 9.74
C TRP A 240 -11.27 0.70 8.39
N ALA A 241 -12.08 -0.22 7.88
CA ALA A 241 -12.03 -0.72 6.52
C ALA A 241 -13.45 -1.02 6.01
N VAL A 242 -13.57 -1.36 4.73
CA VAL A 242 -14.79 -1.92 4.17
C VAL A 242 -14.54 -3.39 3.88
N LEU A 243 -15.41 -4.26 4.36
CA LEU A 243 -15.43 -5.68 4.02
C LEU A 243 -16.27 -5.86 2.75
N ALA A 244 -15.69 -6.42 1.70
CA ALA A 244 -16.33 -6.77 0.45
C ALA A 244 -16.41 -8.29 0.31
N TYR A 245 -17.58 -8.83 0.01
CA TYR A 245 -17.80 -10.27 -0.18
C TYR A 245 -19.01 -10.51 -1.08
N GLN A 246 -19.11 -11.71 -1.66
CA GLN A 246 -20.30 -12.13 -2.38
C GLN A 246 -21.33 -12.75 -1.42
N GLY A 247 -22.57 -12.26 -1.49
CA GLY A 247 -23.71 -12.82 -0.79
C GLY A 247 -24.38 -13.96 -1.57
N ALA A 248 -25.66 -14.22 -1.28
CA ALA A 248 -26.46 -15.13 -2.09
C ALA A 248 -26.60 -14.59 -3.53
N GLU A 249 -26.69 -15.48 -4.52
CA GLU A 249 -26.87 -15.14 -5.94
C GLU A 249 -25.74 -14.26 -6.54
N ASP A 250 -24.51 -14.40 -6.04
CA ASP A 250 -23.30 -13.68 -6.51
C ASP A 250 -23.36 -12.14 -6.37
N GLU A 251 -24.29 -11.60 -5.57
CA GLU A 251 -24.41 -10.17 -5.32
C GLU A 251 -23.23 -9.64 -4.49
N LEU A 252 -22.60 -8.55 -4.94
CA LEU A 252 -21.54 -7.88 -4.19
C LEU A 252 -22.13 -7.15 -2.96
N ARG A 253 -21.67 -7.55 -1.76
CA ARG A 253 -22.02 -6.93 -0.49
C ARG A 253 -20.83 -6.15 0.07
N LEU A 254 -21.11 -5.00 0.65
CA LEU A 254 -20.11 -4.09 1.23
C LEU A 254 -20.54 -3.66 2.62
N GLN A 255 -19.64 -3.83 3.58
CA GLN A 255 -19.93 -3.63 4.99
C GLN A 255 -18.79 -2.86 5.67
N PRO A 256 -19.06 -1.73 6.35
CA PRO A 256 -18.06 -1.10 7.20
C PRO A 256 -17.65 -2.02 8.36
N VAL A 257 -16.36 -2.26 8.51
CA VAL A 257 -15.77 -3.03 9.60
C VAL A 257 -14.64 -2.23 10.24
N GLY A 258 -14.45 -2.38 11.54
CA GLY A 258 -13.43 -1.67 12.29
C GLY A 258 -12.71 -2.58 13.26
N THR A 259 -11.58 -2.10 13.75
CA THR A 259 -10.88 -2.73 14.88
C THR A 259 -11.66 -2.47 16.17
N GLY A 260 -11.31 -3.15 17.27
CA GLY A 260 -11.87 -2.83 18.59
C GLY A 260 -11.65 -1.38 19.07
N GLN A 261 -10.75 -0.63 18.43
CA GLN A 261 -10.49 0.80 18.72
C GLN A 261 -11.34 1.76 17.87
N ALA A 262 -12.14 1.23 16.95
CA ALA A 262 -12.89 2.00 15.97
C ALA A 262 -14.06 2.77 16.63
N PRO A 263 -14.10 4.11 16.56
CA PRO A 263 -15.10 4.90 17.29
C PRO A 263 -16.54 4.66 16.80
N GLY A 264 -17.40 4.10 17.67
CA GLY A 264 -18.80 3.79 17.32
C GLY A 264 -19.00 2.41 16.69
N ALA A 265 -17.96 1.57 16.65
CA ALA A 265 -18.08 0.18 16.27
C ALA A 265 -18.80 -0.64 17.36
N ILE A 266 -19.64 -1.59 16.95
CA ILE A 266 -20.24 -2.58 17.86
C ILE A 266 -19.35 -3.83 17.85
N PRO A 267 -18.81 -4.27 19.01
CA PRO A 267 -18.04 -5.50 19.10
C PRO A 267 -18.81 -6.71 18.55
N VAL A 268 -18.14 -7.60 17.82
CA VAL A 268 -18.72 -8.87 17.34
C VAL A 268 -19.26 -9.74 18.47
N SER A 269 -18.63 -9.67 19.64
CA SER A 269 -19.09 -10.34 20.84
C SER A 269 -20.48 -9.86 21.28
N ALA A 270 -20.82 -8.58 21.07
CA ALA A 270 -22.16 -8.04 21.33
C ALA A 270 -23.20 -8.50 20.30
N LEU A 271 -22.77 -8.99 19.14
CA LEU A 271 -23.60 -9.63 18.12
C LEU A 271 -23.75 -11.15 18.35
N GLY A 272 -23.19 -11.70 19.44
CA GLY A 272 -23.22 -13.13 19.75
C GLY A 272 -22.21 -13.96 18.96
N LEU A 273 -21.28 -13.33 18.26
CA LEU A 273 -20.24 -13.99 17.47
C LEU A 273 -18.99 -14.29 18.32
N GLY A 274 -18.42 -15.46 18.12
CA GLY A 274 -17.19 -15.90 18.78
C GLY A 274 -15.91 -15.45 18.06
N ARG A 275 -14.75 -15.80 18.63
CA ARG A 275 -13.43 -15.45 18.05
C ARG A 275 -13.14 -16.12 16.71
N ASP A 276 -13.72 -17.29 16.47
CA ASP A 276 -13.60 -18.04 15.22
C ASP A 276 -14.73 -17.74 14.23
N ALA A 277 -15.52 -16.69 14.49
CA ALA A 277 -16.62 -16.31 13.61
C ALA A 277 -16.12 -15.92 12.21
N THR A 278 -16.94 -16.26 11.23
CA THR A 278 -16.65 -16.05 9.82
C THR A 278 -17.45 -14.89 9.23
N VAL A 279 -17.09 -14.44 8.02
CA VAL A 279 -17.86 -13.50 7.22
C VAL A 279 -19.26 -14.05 6.94
N GLY A 280 -19.39 -15.37 6.74
CA GLY A 280 -20.68 -16.05 6.64
C GLY A 280 -21.51 -15.94 7.91
N ASP A 281 -20.90 -16.13 9.09
CA ASP A 281 -21.61 -15.96 10.37
C ASP A 281 -22.09 -14.51 10.56
N LEU A 282 -21.24 -13.54 10.17
CA LEU A 282 -21.61 -12.13 10.20
C LEU A 282 -22.79 -11.83 9.27
N LEU A 283 -22.77 -12.34 8.03
CA LEU A 283 -23.88 -12.20 7.09
C LEU A 283 -25.16 -12.80 7.67
N LEU A 284 -25.11 -14.00 8.27
CA LEU A 284 -26.28 -14.67 8.85
C LEU A 284 -26.92 -13.86 9.99
N VAL A 285 -26.10 -13.28 10.88
CA VAL A 285 -26.59 -12.42 11.97
C VAL A 285 -27.28 -11.16 11.42
N GLN A 286 -26.75 -10.60 10.34
CA GLN A 286 -27.30 -9.39 9.72
C GLN A 286 -28.57 -9.67 8.90
N THR A 287 -28.68 -10.83 8.27
CA THR A 287 -29.88 -11.23 7.53
C THR A 287 -31.01 -11.68 8.45
N ASN A 288 -30.68 -12.32 9.58
CA ASN A 288 -31.65 -12.89 10.53
C ASN A 288 -31.74 -12.08 11.83
N GLY A 289 -31.89 -10.75 11.72
CA GLY A 289 -32.00 -9.86 12.89
C GLY A 289 -33.06 -10.35 13.91
N PRO A 290 -33.04 -9.86 15.16
CA PRO A 290 -33.85 -10.40 16.26
C PRO A 290 -35.38 -10.47 16.02
N ASP A 291 -35.89 -9.81 14.97
CA ASP A 291 -37.30 -9.80 14.52
C ASP A 291 -37.47 -10.08 13.00
N ASP A 292 -36.56 -10.85 12.36
CA ASP A 292 -36.67 -11.26 10.94
C ASP A 292 -36.78 -10.07 9.94
N SER A 293 -36.35 -8.89 10.38
CA SER A 293 -36.36 -7.64 9.61
C SER A 293 -34.92 -7.24 9.28
N PRO A 294 -34.60 -6.91 8.01
CA PRO A 294 -33.25 -6.52 7.61
C PRO A 294 -32.90 -5.19 8.30
N VAL A 295 -32.04 -5.26 9.31
CA VAL A 295 -31.44 -4.08 9.92
C VAL A 295 -30.24 -3.74 9.04
N PRO A 296 -30.24 -2.62 8.28
CA PRO A 296 -29.04 -2.21 7.57
C PRO A 296 -27.99 -1.93 8.64
N PRO A 297 -26.88 -2.68 8.72
CA PRO A 297 -25.86 -2.34 9.69
C PRO A 297 -25.03 -1.21 9.07
N LEU A 298 -25.57 0.00 9.14
CA LEU A 298 -24.75 1.22 9.09
C LEU A 298 -23.86 1.32 10.32
N THR A 299 -24.17 0.58 11.39
CA THR A 299 -23.29 0.50 12.55
C THR A 299 -22.13 -0.43 12.23
N PRO A 300 -20.92 0.10 12.19
CA PRO A 300 -19.79 -0.72 11.81
C PRO A 300 -19.50 -1.80 12.84
N VAL A 301 -18.95 -2.91 12.39
CA VAL A 301 -18.66 -4.05 13.26
C VAL A 301 -17.24 -3.91 13.78
N GLY A 302 -17.10 -3.81 15.11
CA GLY A 302 -15.83 -3.82 15.82
C GLY A 302 -15.40 -5.27 16.02
N LEU A 303 -14.25 -5.62 15.48
CA LEU A 303 -13.70 -6.96 15.63
C LEU A 303 -12.69 -6.90 16.79
N ASP A 304 -12.98 -7.64 17.87
CA ASP A 304 -12.21 -7.68 19.13
C ASP A 304 -10.86 -8.39 18.98
#